data_AF-A0A5N5W3U2-F1
#
_entry.id   AF-A0A5N5W3U2-F1
#
_cell.length_a   1.000
_cell.length_b   1.000
_cell.length_c   1.000
_cell.angle_alpha   90.00
_cell.angle_beta   90.00
_cell.angle_gamma   90.00
#
_symmetry.space_group_name_H-M   'P 1'
#
loop_
_entity.id
_entity.type
_entity.pdbx_description
1 polymer ?
#
loop_
_entity_poly.entity_id
_entity_poly.type
_entity_poly.pdbx_seq_one_letter_code
_entity_poly.pdbx_strand_id
1 'polypeptide(L)'
;MIGPHPEASGSDEFKGFDEARRIMWCHEARTRVYERFKQTSFIGDANVAAVHVDNTTRADRVFLVAFDKAGQQVGVDTLYIDEPNQHLDIAPEFDHDFTGMDVAPDSQLGQAISRENGWVVNLKVLRDYEPLADRRSTQRAVFLAHLQDMMKNGEVRGFLFGRGESGDADAA
;
A
#
# COMPACT_ATOMS: atom_id res chain seq x y z
N MET A 1 -12.58 17.21 2.17
CA MET A 1 -13.84 16.45 2.16
C MET A 1 -13.46 15.00 1.99
N ILE A 2 -13.50 14.22 3.08
CA ILE A 2 -13.23 12.79 3.06
C ILE A 2 -14.40 12.15 2.34
N GLY A 3 -14.15 11.52 1.19
CA GLY A 3 -15.16 10.68 0.54
C GLY A 3 -15.50 9.54 1.50
N PRO A 4 -16.78 9.26 1.78
CA PRO A 4 -17.15 8.17 2.66
C PRO A 4 -16.62 6.86 2.08
N HIS A 5 -16.13 5.99 2.97
CA HIS A 5 -15.92 4.59 2.68
C HIS A 5 -17.19 4.05 2.00
N PRO A 6 -17.12 3.36 0.85
CA PRO A 6 -18.31 2.69 0.34
C PRO A 6 -18.75 1.72 1.43
N GLU A 7 -19.91 1.99 2.03
CA GLU A 7 -20.54 1.06 2.95
C GLU A 7 -20.70 -0.25 2.19
N ALA A 8 -20.12 -1.31 2.76
CA ALA A 8 -20.33 -2.67 2.31
C ALA A 8 -21.84 -2.92 2.33
N SER A 9 -22.44 -2.88 1.14
CA SER A 9 -23.83 -3.20 0.93
C SER A 9 -24.00 -4.64 1.40
N GLY A 10 -24.90 -4.88 2.35
CA GLY A 10 -25.02 -6.12 3.13
C GLY A 10 -25.45 -7.38 2.37
N SER A 11 -24.98 -7.60 1.14
CA SER A 11 -25.03 -8.90 0.49
C SER A 11 -23.72 -9.64 0.71
N ASP A 12 -23.76 -10.73 1.48
CA ASP A 12 -22.65 -11.66 1.73
C ASP A 12 -22.13 -12.39 0.46
N GLU A 13 -22.63 -11.99 -0.71
CA GLU A 13 -22.57 -12.70 -1.99
C GLU A 13 -21.18 -12.66 -2.65
N PHE A 14 -20.32 -11.67 -2.31
CA PHE A 14 -18.99 -11.48 -2.94
C PHE A 14 -17.90 -10.95 -1.99
N LYS A 15 -17.75 -11.55 -0.80
CA LYS A 15 -16.72 -11.14 0.17
C LYS A 15 -15.29 -11.20 -0.39
N GLY A 16 -15.00 -12.20 -1.21
CA GLY A 16 -13.71 -12.37 -1.87
C GLY A 16 -13.41 -11.28 -2.90
N PHE A 17 -14.42 -10.78 -3.63
CA PHE A 17 -14.28 -9.63 -4.52
C PHE A 17 -13.92 -8.35 -3.76
N ASP A 18 -14.63 -8.07 -2.66
CA ASP A 18 -14.34 -6.89 -1.83
C ASP A 18 -12.94 -6.96 -1.21
N GLU A 19 -12.55 -8.13 -0.75
CA GLU A 19 -11.21 -8.37 -0.20
C GLU A 19 -10.13 -8.24 -1.29
N ALA A 20 -10.35 -8.80 -2.49
CA ALA A 20 -9.45 -8.65 -3.62
C ALA A 20 -9.27 -7.16 -4.01
N ARG A 21 -10.37 -6.40 -4.04
CA ARG A 21 -10.35 -4.96 -4.30
C ARG A 21 -9.54 -4.21 -3.24
N ARG A 22 -9.73 -4.55 -1.96
CA ARG A 22 -8.96 -3.97 -0.85
C ARG A 22 -7.47 -4.25 -0.99
N ILE A 23 -7.10 -5.51 -1.28
CA ILE A 23 -5.70 -5.93 -1.49
C ILE A 23 -5.06 -5.15 -2.65
N MET A 24 -5.77 -5.02 -3.77
CA MET A 24 -5.30 -4.26 -4.93
C MET A 24 -5.07 -2.79 -4.60
N TRP A 25 -6.01 -2.15 -3.89
CA TRP A 25 -5.84 -0.76 -3.46
C TRP A 25 -4.58 -0.61 -2.61
N CYS A 26 -4.38 -1.45 -1.59
CA CYS A 26 -3.18 -1.38 -0.75
C CYS A 26 -1.88 -1.53 -1.57
N HIS A 27 -1.86 -2.44 -2.55
CA HIS A 27 -0.72 -2.58 -3.46
C HIS A 27 -0.47 -1.34 -4.32
N GLU A 28 -1.52 -0.73 -4.86
CA GLU A 28 -1.41 0.50 -5.64
C GLU A 28 -0.89 1.65 -4.79
N ALA A 29 -1.35 1.78 -3.54
CA ALA A 29 -0.85 2.79 -2.59
C ALA A 29 0.64 2.58 -2.30
N ARG A 30 1.08 1.36 -1.96
CA ARG A 30 2.49 1.05 -1.73
C ARG A 30 3.36 1.35 -2.95
N THR A 31 2.93 0.89 -4.13
CA THR A 31 3.64 1.11 -5.39
C THR A 31 3.78 2.59 -5.70
N ARG A 32 2.71 3.37 -5.50
CA ARG A 32 2.70 4.81 -5.73
C ARG A 32 3.66 5.54 -4.80
N VAL A 33 3.66 5.23 -3.49
CA VAL A 33 4.62 5.81 -2.54
C VAL A 33 6.05 5.56 -3.02
N TYR A 34 6.39 4.31 -3.34
CA TYR A 34 7.73 3.97 -3.80
C TYR A 34 8.15 4.71 -5.09
N GLU A 35 7.30 4.70 -6.12
CA GLU A 35 7.61 5.36 -7.39
C GLU A 35 7.70 6.89 -7.26
N ARG A 36 6.92 7.49 -6.38
CA ARG A 36 6.97 8.94 -6.10
C ARG A 36 8.23 9.31 -5.32
N PHE A 37 8.63 8.51 -4.34
CA PHE A 37 9.87 8.76 -3.61
C PHE A 37 11.13 8.60 -4.46
N LYS A 38 11.10 7.80 -5.53
CA LYS A 38 12.17 7.78 -6.54
C LYS A 38 12.37 9.09 -7.29
N GLN A 39 11.37 9.97 -7.31
CA GLN A 39 11.47 11.31 -7.89
C GLN A 39 12.19 12.29 -6.96
N THR A 40 12.45 11.89 -5.72
CA THR A 40 13.15 12.69 -4.70
C THR A 40 14.58 12.20 -4.51
N SER A 41 15.44 13.06 -3.96
CA SER A 41 16.80 12.66 -3.56
C SER A 41 16.84 11.80 -2.28
N PHE A 42 15.77 11.83 -1.47
CA PHE A 42 15.74 11.22 -0.14
C PHE A 42 15.88 9.70 -0.14
N ILE A 43 15.36 9.02 -1.16
CA ILE A 43 15.43 7.55 -1.23
C ILE A 43 16.88 7.06 -1.34
N GLY A 44 17.76 7.82 -2.00
CA GLY A 44 19.18 7.50 -2.17
C GLY A 44 20.08 8.03 -1.05
N ASP A 45 19.63 8.97 -0.24
CA ASP A 45 20.44 9.57 0.82
C ASP A 45 20.40 8.74 2.12
N ALA A 46 21.50 8.04 2.41
CA ALA A 46 21.63 7.20 3.60
C ALA A 46 21.51 7.96 4.94
N ASN A 47 21.62 9.30 4.94
CA ASN A 47 21.45 10.12 6.14
C ASN A 47 19.97 10.37 6.46
N VAL A 48 19.07 10.24 5.48
CA VAL A 48 17.63 10.36 5.70
C VAL A 48 17.09 9.06 6.27
N ALA A 49 16.52 9.13 7.48
CA ALA A 49 15.89 8.01 8.16
C ALA A 49 14.37 8.01 7.98
N ALA A 50 13.76 9.19 7.93
CA ALA A 50 12.32 9.35 7.83
C ALA A 50 11.95 10.56 6.97
N VAL A 51 10.76 10.51 6.38
CA VAL A 51 10.17 11.64 5.65
C VAL A 51 8.74 11.82 6.11
N HIS A 52 8.44 13.00 6.62
CA HIS A 52 7.07 13.43 6.88
C HIS A 52 6.41 13.88 5.58
N VAL A 53 5.23 13.34 5.31
CA VAL A 53 4.43 13.57 4.11
C VAL A 53 3.20 14.40 4.50
N ASP A 54 3.20 15.68 4.16
CA ASP A 54 2.04 16.56 4.32
C ASP A 54 1.34 16.78 2.98
N ASN A 55 0.24 16.06 2.80
CA ASN A 55 -0.70 16.20 1.69
C ASN A 55 -2.01 16.89 2.13
N THR A 56 -2.12 17.31 3.39
CA THR A 56 -3.34 17.88 3.97
C THR A 56 -3.44 19.38 3.72
N THR A 57 -2.29 20.04 3.62
CA THR A 57 -2.21 21.50 3.49
C THR A 57 -2.66 21.99 2.11
N ARG A 58 -2.43 21.21 1.03
CA ARG A 58 -2.86 21.56 -0.34
C ARG A 58 -3.14 20.32 -1.19
N ALA A 59 -4.16 20.41 -2.04
CA ALA A 59 -4.55 19.31 -2.93
C ALA A 59 -3.67 19.15 -4.19
N ASP A 60 -2.95 20.19 -4.60
CA ASP A 60 -2.15 20.22 -5.84
C ASP A 60 -0.68 19.83 -5.63
N ARG A 61 -0.25 19.59 -4.38
CA ARG A 61 1.14 19.27 -4.04
C ARG A 61 1.24 18.60 -2.69
N VAL A 62 2.30 17.83 -2.52
CA VAL A 62 2.69 17.17 -1.27
C VAL A 62 4.00 17.76 -0.79
N PHE A 63 4.02 18.26 0.44
CA PHE A 63 5.24 18.74 1.07
C PHE A 63 5.94 17.58 1.79
N LEU A 64 7.23 17.45 1.54
CA LEU A 64 8.07 16.43 2.14
C LEU A 64 9.09 17.10 3.04
N VAL A 65 9.20 16.63 4.28
CA VAL A 65 10.25 17.06 5.21
C VAL A 65 11.05 15.85 5.62
N ALA A 66 12.35 15.85 5.33
CA ALA A 66 13.25 14.75 5.60
C ALA A 66 13.96 14.93 6.94
N PHE A 67 14.09 13.83 7.68
CA PHE A 67 14.72 13.78 9.00
C PHE A 67 15.81 12.72 9.05
N ASP A 68 16.85 12.99 9.83
CA ASP A 68 17.87 12.00 10.17
C ASP A 68 17.42 11.05 11.29
N LYS A 69 18.31 10.13 11.69
CA LYS A 69 18.05 9.17 12.77
C LYS A 69 17.86 9.80 14.15
N ALA A 70 18.38 11.02 14.37
CA ALA A 70 18.19 11.77 15.60
C ALA A 70 16.88 12.57 15.58
N GLY A 71 16.11 12.51 14.49
CA GLY A 71 14.89 13.28 14.28
C GLY A 71 15.15 14.76 14.02
N GLN A 72 16.36 15.14 13.56
CA GLN A 72 16.65 16.49 13.09
C GLN A 72 16.30 16.62 11.61
N GLN A 73 15.72 17.76 11.23
CA GLN A 73 15.42 18.03 9.84
C GLN A 73 16.71 18.20 9.03
N VAL A 74 16.80 17.47 7.92
CA VAL A 74 17.95 17.50 7.00
C VAL A 74 17.60 18.00 5.60
N GLY A 75 16.31 18.07 5.26
CA GLY A 75 15.89 18.54 3.94
C GLY A 75 14.40 18.74 3.80
N VAL A 76 14.01 19.37 2.70
CA VAL A 76 12.62 19.51 2.27
C VAL A 76 12.52 19.29 0.77
N ASP A 77 11.39 18.78 0.31
CA ASP A 77 11.08 18.63 -1.11
C ASP A 77 9.57 18.86 -1.32
N THR A 78 9.14 19.03 -2.56
CA THR A 78 7.72 19.19 -2.91
C THR A 78 7.41 18.40 -4.17
N LEU A 79 6.47 17.47 -4.05
CA LEU A 79 5.97 16.72 -5.19
C LEU A 79 4.65 17.32 -5.66
N TYR A 80 4.59 17.76 -6.92
CA TYR A 80 3.36 18.25 -7.54
C TYR A 80 2.41 17.10 -7.89
N ILE A 81 1.11 17.35 -7.79
CA ILE A 81 0.03 16.41 -8.12
C ILE A 81 -0.66 16.96 -9.36
N ASP A 82 -0.26 16.45 -10.53
CA ASP A 82 -0.88 16.77 -11.82
C ASP A 82 -2.06 15.84 -12.13
N GLU A 83 -2.02 14.61 -11.61
CA GLU A 83 -3.04 13.59 -11.81
C GLU A 83 -3.57 13.05 -10.47
N PRO A 84 -4.86 12.66 -10.36
CA PRO A 84 -5.45 12.15 -9.12
C PRO A 84 -4.72 10.92 -8.53
N ASN A 85 -4.10 10.11 -9.39
CA ASN A 85 -3.34 8.92 -9.01
C ASN A 85 -1.93 9.24 -8.44
N GLN A 86 -1.53 10.51 -8.35
CA GLN A 86 -0.22 10.93 -7.83
C GLN A 86 -0.26 11.33 -6.36
N HIS A 87 -1.46 11.36 -5.76
CA HIS A 87 -1.66 11.64 -4.35
C HIS A 87 -1.03 10.54 -3.48
N LEU A 88 -0.26 10.92 -2.47
CA LEU A 88 0.40 9.99 -1.54
C LEU A 88 -0.55 9.65 -0.39
N ASP A 89 -1.42 8.68 -0.62
CA ASP A 89 -2.23 8.08 0.44
C ASP A 89 -1.35 7.34 1.45
N ILE A 90 -1.85 7.21 2.69
CA ILE A 90 -1.14 6.48 3.73
C ILE A 90 -0.99 5.02 3.29
N ALA A 91 0.25 4.54 3.29
CA ALA A 91 0.59 3.14 3.12
C ALA A 91 1.15 2.63 4.45
N PRO A 92 0.33 1.97 5.30
CA PRO A 92 0.73 1.58 6.64
C PRO A 92 2.03 0.78 6.68
N GLU A 93 2.31 -0.03 5.68
CA GLU A 93 3.53 -0.84 5.60
C GLU A 93 4.83 -0.02 5.59
N PHE A 94 4.76 1.27 5.27
CA PHE A 94 5.87 2.21 5.34
C PHE A 94 5.74 3.22 6.48
N ASP A 95 4.61 3.26 7.17
CA ASP A 95 4.39 4.22 8.24
C ASP A 95 5.23 3.91 9.48
N HIS A 96 5.72 4.94 10.15
CA HIS A 96 6.53 4.81 11.35
C HIS A 96 5.85 4.02 12.49
N ASP A 97 4.54 4.17 12.68
CA ASP A 97 3.78 3.51 13.73
C ASP A 97 3.69 2.01 13.49
N PHE A 98 3.46 1.62 12.23
CA PHE A 98 3.35 0.21 11.85
C PHE A 98 4.71 -0.48 11.76
N THR A 99 5.73 0.26 11.31
CA THR A 99 7.11 -0.27 11.18
C THR A 99 7.86 -0.30 12.51
N GLY A 100 7.32 0.29 13.57
CA GLY A 100 7.95 0.38 14.88
C GLY A 100 9.23 1.22 14.85
N MET A 101 9.26 2.28 14.04
CA MET A 101 10.41 3.15 13.95
C MET A 101 10.59 3.95 15.24
N ASP A 102 11.77 3.88 15.84
CA ASP A 102 12.08 4.67 17.03
C ASP A 102 12.11 6.17 16.68
N VAL A 103 11.29 6.96 17.37
CA VAL A 103 11.29 8.42 17.28
C VAL A 103 11.83 8.99 18.58
N ALA A 104 12.92 9.75 18.47
CA ALA A 104 13.50 10.41 19.64
C ALA A 104 12.50 11.42 20.22
N PRO A 105 12.25 11.39 21.55
CA PRO A 105 11.39 12.37 22.20
C PRO A 105 11.97 13.78 22.02
N ASP A 106 11.10 14.78 21.94
CA ASP A 106 11.44 16.20 21.74
C ASP A 106 12.22 16.54 20.46
N SER A 107 12.43 15.57 19.56
CA SER A 107 13.01 15.80 18.25
C SER A 107 12.06 16.58 17.32
N GLN A 108 12.60 17.16 16.25
CA GLN A 108 11.77 17.87 15.27
C GLN A 108 10.81 16.91 14.56
N LEU A 109 11.24 15.66 14.34
CA LEU A 109 10.38 14.59 13.84
C LEU A 109 9.22 14.30 14.81
N GLY A 110 9.49 14.16 16.11
CA GLY A 110 8.45 13.95 17.12
C GLY A 110 7.45 15.10 17.18
N GLN A 111 7.93 16.34 17.01
CA GLN A 111 7.06 17.52 16.88
C GLN A 111 6.23 17.49 15.60
N ALA A 112 6.77 17.01 14.48
CA ALA A 112 6.03 16.87 13.22
C ALA A 112 4.87 15.86 13.37
N ILE A 113 5.14 14.70 13.96
CA ILE A 113 4.13 13.67 14.27
C ILE A 113 3.01 14.24 15.15
N SER A 114 3.39 14.98 16.19
CA SER A 114 2.44 15.56 17.16
C SER A 114 1.48 16.61 16.57
N ARG A 115 1.75 17.13 15.37
CA ARG A 115 0.87 18.09 14.68
C ARG A 115 -0.29 17.40 13.95
N GLU A 116 -0.30 16.07 13.87
CA GLU A 116 -1.34 15.24 13.24
C GLU A 116 -1.65 15.59 11.77
N ASN A 117 -0.74 16.30 11.09
CA ASN A 117 -0.95 16.77 9.71
C ASN A 117 -0.09 15.94 8.76
N GLY A 118 -0.59 14.78 8.36
CA GLY A 118 0.11 13.87 7.44
C GLY A 118 0.56 12.59 8.11
N TRP A 119 1.58 11.95 7.54
CA TRP A 119 2.11 10.67 8.01
C TRP A 119 3.62 10.57 7.79
N VAL A 120 4.28 9.62 8.44
CA VAL A 120 5.74 9.52 8.42
C VAL A 120 6.18 8.23 7.78
N VAL A 121 6.93 8.36 6.69
CA VAL A 121 7.50 7.24 5.94
C VAL A 121 8.85 6.86 6.54
N ASN A 122 8.98 5.60 6.94
CA ASN A 122 10.24 4.99 7.34
C ASN A 122 11.07 4.64 6.09
N LEU A 123 12.13 5.42 5.85
CA LEU A 123 12.94 5.28 4.62
C LEU A 123 13.77 4.00 4.60
N LYS A 124 14.05 3.38 5.77
CA LYS A 124 14.71 2.07 5.80
C LYS A 124 13.82 1.02 5.14
N VAL A 125 12.56 0.94 5.55
CA VAL A 125 11.60 -0.04 5.01
C VAL A 125 11.29 0.25 3.55
N LEU A 126 11.15 1.53 3.18
CA LEU A 126 10.91 1.90 1.79
C LEU A 126 12.08 1.55 0.85
N ARG A 127 13.33 1.65 1.32
CA ARG A 127 14.51 1.25 0.53
C ARG A 127 14.62 -0.26 0.35
N ASP A 128 14.22 -1.02 1.36
CA ASP A 128 14.21 -2.48 1.34
C ASP A 128 12.97 -3.04 0.58
N TYR A 129 12.07 -2.17 0.12
CA TYR A 129 10.87 -2.57 -0.62
C TYR A 129 11.24 -3.18 -1.99
N GLU A 130 10.70 -4.37 -2.26
CA GLU A 130 10.88 -5.10 -3.52
C GLU A 130 9.58 -5.10 -4.36
N PRO A 131 9.42 -4.21 -5.35
CA PRO A 131 8.16 -4.07 -6.09
C PRO A 131 7.73 -5.35 -6.82
N LEU A 132 8.69 -6.12 -7.34
CA LEU A 132 8.40 -7.37 -8.05
C LEU A 132 7.91 -8.47 -7.09
N ALA A 133 8.46 -8.53 -5.89
CA ALA A 133 8.01 -9.48 -4.87
C ALA A 133 6.62 -9.09 -4.35
N ASP A 134 6.39 -7.81 -4.06
CA ASP A 134 5.09 -7.31 -3.61
C ASP A 134 3.99 -7.55 -4.64
N ARG A 135 4.27 -7.29 -5.93
CA ARG A 135 3.35 -7.59 -7.03
C ARG A 135 2.97 -9.06 -7.07
N ARG A 136 3.94 -9.97 -6.97
CA ARG A 136 3.68 -11.42 -6.98
C ARG A 136 2.88 -11.87 -5.75
N SER A 137 3.20 -11.33 -4.58
CA SER A 137 2.46 -11.60 -3.34
C SER A 137 1.00 -11.14 -3.45
N THR A 138 0.80 -9.91 -3.95
CA THR A 138 -0.52 -9.32 -4.18
C THR A 138 -1.34 -10.15 -5.17
N GLN A 139 -0.76 -10.54 -6.31
CA GLN A 139 -1.43 -11.39 -7.30
C GLN A 139 -1.93 -12.70 -6.70
N ARG A 140 -1.12 -13.34 -5.84
CA ARG A 140 -1.52 -14.56 -5.13
C ARG A 140 -2.64 -14.30 -4.14
N ALA A 141 -2.56 -13.23 -3.35
CA ALA A 141 -3.57 -12.88 -2.36
C ALA A 141 -4.93 -12.56 -3.01
N VAL A 142 -4.93 -11.80 -4.12
CA VAL A 142 -6.13 -11.49 -4.91
C VAL A 142 -6.77 -12.78 -5.46
N PHE A 143 -5.97 -13.68 -6.01
CA PHE A 143 -6.47 -14.97 -6.51
C PHE A 143 -7.09 -15.81 -5.39
N LEU A 144 -6.43 -15.89 -4.23
CA LEU A 144 -6.95 -16.62 -3.07
C LEU A 144 -8.24 -16.01 -2.53
N ALA A 145 -8.36 -14.68 -2.51
CA ALA A 145 -9.59 -14.00 -2.13
C ALA A 145 -10.74 -14.36 -3.07
N HIS A 146 -10.52 -14.31 -4.39
CA HIS A 146 -11.55 -14.65 -5.37
C HIS A 146 -11.95 -16.13 -5.34
N LEU A 147 -11.00 -17.05 -5.08
CA LEU A 147 -11.30 -18.47 -4.92
C LEU A 147 -12.31 -18.75 -3.81
N GLN A 148 -12.34 -17.95 -2.73
CA GLN A 148 -13.31 -18.13 -1.65
C GLN A 148 -14.75 -17.94 -2.13
N ASP A 149 -14.98 -16.97 -3.03
CA ASP A 149 -16.30 -16.72 -3.61
C ASP A 149 -16.67 -17.83 -4.59
N MET A 150 -15.74 -18.22 -5.48
CA MET A 150 -15.99 -19.31 -6.42
C MET A 150 -16.30 -20.63 -5.71
N MET A 151 -15.64 -20.92 -4.58
CA MET A 151 -15.90 -22.12 -3.77
C MET A 151 -17.31 -22.11 -3.18
N LYS A 152 -17.78 -20.96 -2.70
CA LYS A 152 -19.15 -20.80 -2.17
C LYS A 152 -20.21 -20.98 -3.26
N ASN A 153 -19.93 -20.53 -4.48
CA ASN A 153 -20.85 -20.62 -5.62
C ASN A 153 -20.80 -21.98 -6.34
N GLY A 154 -19.96 -22.93 -5.88
CA GLY A 154 -19.85 -24.26 -6.47
C GLY A 154 -19.11 -24.33 -7.81
N GLU A 155 -18.53 -23.21 -8.26
CA GLU A 155 -17.85 -23.06 -9.55
C GLU A 155 -16.45 -23.70 -9.59
N VAL A 156 -15.88 -24.05 -8.42
CA VAL A 156 -14.53 -24.62 -8.29
C VAL A 156 -14.48 -26.14 -8.52
N ARG A 157 -15.64 -26.81 -8.63
CA ARG A 157 -15.72 -28.28 -8.74
C ARG A 157 -14.98 -28.86 -9.96
N GLY A 158 -14.82 -28.09 -11.04
CA GLY A 158 -14.09 -28.53 -12.25
C GLY A 158 -12.59 -28.20 -12.28
N PHE A 159 -12.09 -27.39 -11.34
CA PHE A 159 -10.70 -26.90 -11.35
C PHE A 159 -9.79 -27.63 -10.35
N LEU A 160 -10.34 -28.11 -9.22
CA LEU A 160 -9.57 -28.81 -8.18
C LEU A 160 -9.52 -30.34 -8.37
N PHE A 161 -10.57 -30.91 -8.94
CA PHE A 161 -10.61 -32.32 -9.32
C PHE A 161 -10.40 -32.33 -10.82
N GLY A 162 -9.19 -32.66 -11.26
CA GLY A 162 -8.88 -32.79 -12.68
C GLY A 162 -10.02 -33.52 -13.38
N ARG A 163 -10.51 -32.95 -14.48
CA ARG A 163 -11.46 -33.58 -15.38
C ARG A 163 -10.83 -34.91 -15.81
N GLY A 164 -11.10 -35.97 -15.05
CA GLY A 164 -10.73 -37.32 -15.40
C GLY A 164 -11.32 -37.56 -16.77
N GLU A 165 -10.45 -37.84 -17.73
CA GLU A 165 -10.83 -38.39 -19.00
C GLU A 165 -11.60 -39.69 -18.71
N SER A 166 -12.92 -39.61 -18.59
CA SER A 166 -13.78 -40.77 -18.78
C SER A 166 -13.85 -41.01 -20.28
N GLY A 167 -12.78 -41.62 -20.79
CA GLY A 167 -12.80 -42.28 -22.09
C GLY A 167 -13.78 -43.44 -22.01
N ASP A 168 -15.04 -43.17 -22.32
CA ASP A 168 -15.94 -44.20 -22.86
C ASP A 168 -15.45 -44.52 -24.28
N ALA A 169 -14.39 -45.33 -24.34
CA ALA A 169 -14.08 -46.17 -25.47
C ALA A 169 -14.75 -47.51 -25.24
N ASP A 170 -16.07 -47.55 -25.41
CA ASP A 170 -16.78 -48.79 -25.73
C ASP A 170 -18.11 -48.47 -26.42
N ALA A 171 -18.09 -48.53 -27.75
CA ALA A 171 -19.27 -48.84 -28.55
C ALA A 171 -18.81 -49.80 -29.66
N ALA A 172 -19.25 -51.04 -29.48
CA ALA A 172 -19.00 -52.23 -30.30
C ALA A 172 -19.54 -52.14 -31.73
#